data_AF-A0A2A4GBH8-F1
#
_entry.id   AF-A0A2A4GBH8-F1
#
_cell.length_a   1.000
_cell.length_b   1.000
_cell.length_c   1.000
_cell.angle_alpha   90.00
_cell.angle_beta   90.00
_cell.angle_gamma   90.00
#
_symmetry.space_group_name_H-M   'P 1'
#
loop_
_entity.id
_entity.type
_entity.pdbx_description
1 polymer ?
#
loop_
_entity_poly.entity_id
_entity_poly.type
_entity_poly.pdbx_seq_one_letter_code
_entity_poly.pdbx_strand_id
1 'polypeptide(L)'
;METDLLAFYGWWQFAVCTFAFVSLMAIWWHIGKKQQDLGQVWLALSLLAWGFSGLIEVFFAYGIFKGDLYLDGWRSIFSLFNSLFILLALPWFRYLPKPLLPLIKGGHWGYIIGIPFLFCLGPTLHKLIAGRAYGPIHEPDVYYAFFTLIFLAGVLWESFARRRLKMLSYLSLVCILIILVAQLLKLGSSATNLLLFSAIFKTSLIMLFFALALSWVKELAENLIPKSENLSLTFFQEKNDSGKNLAWISLGGFPGTASRKILLTPSLYQLLLLFAKRKKSDVENWLEIRPKNFDSNGREYDINDHNQVKRLIVSLLDGLYGKGNWSKEQHLVPLKNVLFEMSESRDRKIRLAIPKQNIFL
;
A
#
# COMPACT_ATOMS: atom_id res chain seq x y z
N MET A 1 26.18 -26.22 19.09
CA MET A 1 24.86 -25.62 19.40
C MET A 1 24.01 -26.71 19.99
N GLU A 2 23.26 -26.48 21.08
CA GLU A 2 22.32 -27.50 21.58
C GLU A 2 21.39 -27.88 20.43
N THR A 3 21.41 -29.16 20.03
CA THR A 3 20.65 -29.71 18.90
C THR A 3 19.16 -29.40 19.02
N ASP A 4 18.66 -29.35 20.25
CA ASP A 4 17.27 -29.06 20.56
C ASP A 4 16.91 -27.60 20.23
N LEU A 5 17.81 -26.65 20.50
CA LEU A 5 17.61 -25.25 20.16
C LEU A 5 17.63 -25.04 18.63
N LEU A 6 18.49 -25.76 17.91
CA LEU A 6 18.54 -25.75 16.44
C LEU A 6 17.24 -26.30 15.84
N ALA A 7 16.78 -27.45 16.33
CA ALA A 7 15.54 -28.08 15.88
C ALA A 7 14.32 -27.18 16.15
N PHE A 8 14.24 -26.62 17.37
CA PHE A 8 13.17 -25.71 17.76
C PHE A 8 13.12 -24.47 16.86
N TYR A 9 14.28 -23.83 16.64
CA TYR A 9 14.37 -22.66 15.78
C TYR A 9 14.00 -22.98 14.32
N GLY A 10 14.47 -24.11 13.79
CA GLY A 10 14.17 -24.57 12.43
C GLY A 10 12.68 -24.84 12.21
N TRP A 11 12.01 -25.52 13.17
CA TRP A 11 10.57 -25.76 13.13
C TRP A 11 9.75 -24.47 13.23
N TRP A 12 10.14 -23.57 14.14
CA TRP A 12 9.53 -22.26 14.26
C TRP A 12 9.63 -21.47 12.95
N GLN A 13 10.83 -21.42 12.36
CA GLN A 13 11.08 -20.72 11.11
C GLN A 13 10.25 -21.31 9.97
N PHE A 14 10.24 -22.64 9.83
CA PHE A 14 9.47 -23.32 8.79
C PHE A 14 7.97 -23.04 8.94
N ALA A 15 7.41 -23.18 10.14
CA ALA A 15 5.98 -22.99 10.40
C ALA A 15 5.56 -21.54 10.11
N VAL A 16 6.26 -20.55 10.68
CA VAL A 16 5.91 -19.14 10.54
C VAL A 16 6.07 -18.67 9.09
N CYS A 17 7.16 -19.04 8.41
CA CYS A 17 7.40 -18.62 7.03
C CYS A 17 6.43 -19.28 6.04
N THR A 18 6.09 -20.56 6.24
CA THR A 18 5.11 -21.25 5.40
C THR A 18 3.72 -20.66 5.58
N PHE A 19 3.31 -20.38 6.82
CA PHE A 19 2.04 -19.69 7.09
C PHE A 19 2.00 -18.32 6.41
N ALA A 20 3.07 -17.53 6.53
CA ALA A 20 3.15 -16.21 5.92
C ALA A 20 3.14 -16.27 4.39
N PHE A 21 3.84 -17.24 3.79
CA PHE A 21 3.80 -17.51 2.35
C PHE A 21 2.37 -17.81 1.87
N VAL A 22 1.69 -18.78 2.48
CA VAL A 22 0.33 -19.19 2.09
C VAL A 22 -0.64 -18.02 2.25
N SER A 23 -0.53 -17.26 3.35
CA SER A 23 -1.38 -16.10 3.60
C SER A 23 -1.18 -14.98 2.58
N LEU A 24 0.06 -14.63 2.24
CA LEU A 24 0.34 -13.63 1.19
C LEU A 24 -0.12 -14.12 -0.19
N MET A 25 0.06 -15.40 -0.51
CA MET A 25 -0.46 -15.98 -1.76
C MET A 25 -1.99 -15.97 -1.82
N ALA A 26 -2.68 -16.22 -0.70
CA ALA A 26 -4.13 -16.15 -0.62
C ALA A 26 -4.65 -14.72 -0.87
N ILE A 27 -4.03 -13.71 -0.24
CA ILE A 27 -4.37 -12.29 -0.48
C ILE A 27 -4.14 -11.94 -1.95
N TRP A 28 -3.03 -12.38 -2.54
CA TRP A 28 -2.74 -12.16 -3.96
C TRP A 28 -3.78 -12.84 -4.85
N TRP A 29 -4.16 -14.09 -4.56
CA TRP A 29 -5.14 -14.83 -5.35
C TRP A 29 -6.48 -14.11 -5.44
N HIS A 30 -6.96 -13.56 -4.32
CA HIS A 30 -8.26 -12.88 -4.26
C HIS A 30 -8.23 -11.43 -4.78
N ILE A 31 -7.16 -10.69 -4.50
CA ILE A 31 -7.08 -9.24 -4.76
C ILE A 31 -6.00 -8.93 -5.81
N GLY A 32 -4.77 -9.42 -5.60
CA GLY A 32 -3.58 -9.18 -6.43
C GLY A 32 -3.71 -9.60 -7.90
N LYS A 33 -4.29 -10.77 -8.15
CA LYS A 33 -4.42 -11.37 -9.50
C LYS A 33 -5.17 -10.47 -10.48
N LYS A 34 -6.20 -9.77 -10.01
CA LYS A 34 -7.00 -8.86 -10.85
C LYS A 34 -6.25 -7.60 -11.25
N GLN A 35 -5.21 -7.21 -10.49
CA GLN A 35 -4.41 -6.02 -10.75
C GLN A 35 -3.03 -6.33 -11.34
N GLN A 36 -2.75 -7.59 -11.68
CA GLN A 36 -1.45 -8.03 -12.23
C GLN A 36 -0.26 -7.64 -11.32
N ASP A 37 -0.46 -7.56 -10.00
CA ASP A 37 0.60 -7.21 -9.06
C ASP A 37 1.43 -8.46 -8.72
N LEU A 38 2.55 -8.66 -9.43
CA LEU A 38 3.49 -9.75 -9.13
C LEU A 38 4.41 -9.42 -7.95
N GLY A 39 4.45 -8.18 -7.46
CA GLY A 39 5.31 -7.79 -6.34
C GLY A 39 5.02 -8.61 -5.08
N GLN A 40 3.73 -8.81 -4.78
CA GLN A 40 3.31 -9.62 -3.64
C GLN A 40 3.73 -11.10 -3.78
N VAL A 41 3.76 -11.65 -4.99
CA VAL A 41 4.22 -13.02 -5.25
C VAL A 41 5.71 -13.14 -4.95
N TRP A 42 6.52 -12.18 -5.43
CA TRP A 42 7.95 -12.13 -5.12
C TRP A 42 8.22 -12.01 -3.62
N LEU A 43 7.46 -11.18 -2.90
CA LEU A 43 7.55 -11.10 -1.44
C LEU A 43 7.19 -12.44 -0.78
N ALA A 44 6.15 -13.12 -1.23
CA ALA A 44 5.79 -14.44 -0.70
C ALA A 44 6.91 -15.47 -0.95
N LEU A 45 7.49 -15.51 -2.14
CA LEU A 45 8.61 -16.39 -2.48
C LEU A 45 9.84 -16.12 -1.60
N SER A 46 10.08 -14.87 -1.22
CA SER A 46 11.15 -14.52 -0.27
C SER A 46 10.96 -15.22 1.07
N LEU A 47 9.73 -15.26 1.59
CA LEU A 47 9.41 -15.96 2.84
C LEU A 47 9.53 -17.48 2.69
N LEU A 48 9.14 -18.03 1.54
CA LEU A 48 9.28 -19.45 1.26
C LEU A 48 10.75 -19.91 1.28
N ALA A 49 11.67 -19.09 0.78
CA ALA A 49 13.11 -19.38 0.86
C ALA A 49 13.59 -19.52 2.32
N TRP A 50 13.09 -18.67 3.22
CA TRP A 50 13.35 -18.85 4.65
C TRP A 50 12.65 -20.07 5.23
N GLY A 51 11.45 -20.43 4.77
CA GLY A 51 10.81 -21.70 5.14
C GLY A 51 11.71 -22.90 4.86
N PHE A 52 12.28 -22.98 3.66
CA PHE A 52 13.21 -24.05 3.30
C PHE A 52 14.51 -24.02 4.11
N SER A 53 15.04 -22.84 4.42
CA SER A 53 16.18 -22.72 5.34
C SER A 53 15.87 -23.31 6.72
N GLY A 54 14.65 -23.17 7.23
CA GLY A 54 14.26 -23.76 8.52
C GLY A 54 14.18 -25.29 8.46
N LEU A 55 13.68 -25.86 7.36
CA LEU A 55 13.69 -27.31 7.16
C LEU A 55 15.10 -27.89 7.16
N ILE A 56 16.06 -27.20 6.53
CA ILE A 56 17.46 -27.64 6.52
C ILE A 56 18.03 -27.67 7.92
N GLU A 57 17.75 -26.67 8.74
CA GLU A 57 18.17 -26.66 10.15
C GLU A 57 17.62 -27.86 10.92
N VAL A 58 16.35 -28.21 10.70
CA VAL A 58 15.74 -29.40 11.29
C VAL A 58 16.43 -30.69 10.81
N PHE A 59 16.70 -30.83 9.51
CA PHE A 59 17.39 -32.00 8.97
C PHE A 59 18.80 -32.18 9.55
N PHE A 60 19.54 -31.08 9.74
CA PHE A 60 20.86 -31.10 10.38
C PHE A 60 20.76 -31.38 11.89
N ALA A 61 19.74 -30.86 12.58
CA ALA A 61 19.52 -31.12 14.00
C ALA A 61 19.23 -32.60 14.30
N TYR A 62 18.50 -33.30 13.43
CA TYR A 62 18.26 -34.74 13.54
C TYR A 62 19.43 -35.60 13.05
N GLY A 63 20.56 -35.00 12.66
CA GLY A 63 21.77 -35.72 12.28
C GLY A 63 21.70 -36.42 10.92
N ILE A 64 20.73 -36.06 10.06
CA ILE A 64 20.59 -36.62 8.71
C ILE A 64 21.75 -36.16 7.81
N PHE A 65 22.27 -34.95 8.04
CA PHE A 65 23.46 -34.42 7.40
C PHE A 65 24.51 -34.05 8.46
N LYS A 66 25.80 -34.23 8.15
CA LYS A 66 26.93 -33.87 9.03
C LYS A 66 27.80 -32.80 8.38
N GLY A 67 28.14 -31.78 9.16
CA GLY A 67 29.12 -30.74 8.79
C GLY A 67 28.56 -29.33 8.89
N ASP A 68 29.14 -28.53 9.80
CA ASP A 68 28.74 -27.13 10.04
C ASP A 68 28.88 -26.25 8.80
N LEU A 69 29.87 -26.55 7.95
CA LEU A 69 30.10 -25.88 6.67
C LEU A 69 28.89 -26.00 5.72
N TYR A 70 28.24 -27.17 5.67
CA TYR A 70 27.08 -27.37 4.82
C TYR A 70 25.85 -26.66 5.36
N LEU A 71 25.65 -26.67 6.68
CA LEU A 71 24.55 -25.97 7.33
C LEU A 71 24.64 -24.45 7.06
N ASP A 72 25.80 -23.86 7.28
CA ASP A 72 26.02 -22.42 7.08
C ASP A 72 25.97 -22.02 5.60
N GLY A 73 26.46 -22.88 4.70
CA GLY A 73 26.37 -22.64 3.26
C GLY A 73 24.91 -22.62 2.76
N TRP A 74 24.09 -23.60 3.17
CA TRP A 74 22.68 -23.61 2.81
C TRP A 74 21.92 -22.42 3.39
N ARG A 75 22.16 -22.08 4.66
CA ARG A 75 21.60 -20.87 5.29
C ARG A 75 21.91 -19.62 4.49
N SER A 76 23.17 -19.45 4.08
CA SER A 76 23.62 -18.33 3.26
C SER A 76 22.91 -18.29 1.90
N ILE A 77 22.83 -19.42 1.20
CA ILE A 77 22.15 -19.54 -0.11
C ILE A 77 20.67 -19.12 -0.01
N PHE A 78 19.91 -19.66 0.94
CA PHE A 78 18.50 -19.31 1.11
C PHE A 78 18.30 -17.85 1.53
N SER A 79 19.23 -17.29 2.31
CA SER A 79 19.23 -15.87 2.66
C SER A 79 19.48 -14.96 1.44
N LEU A 80 20.37 -15.37 0.52
CA LEU A 80 20.60 -14.65 -0.74
C LEU A 80 19.35 -14.68 -1.64
N PHE A 81 18.70 -15.83 -1.78
CA PHE A 81 17.44 -15.96 -2.53
C PHE A 81 16.32 -15.11 -1.92
N ASN A 82 16.18 -15.10 -0.59
CA ASN A 82 15.24 -14.23 0.10
C ASN A 82 15.46 -12.75 -0.29
N SER A 83 16.70 -12.27 -0.18
CA SER A 83 17.06 -10.89 -0.52
C SER A 83 16.81 -10.57 -2.02
N LEU A 84 17.11 -11.52 -2.91
CA LEU A 84 16.86 -11.38 -4.35
C LEU A 84 15.36 -11.26 -4.65
N PHE A 85 14.53 -12.10 -4.04
CA PHE A 85 13.08 -12.05 -4.25
C PHE A 85 12.49 -10.75 -3.71
N ILE A 86 12.99 -10.20 -2.60
CA ILE A 86 12.58 -8.87 -2.12
C ILE A 86 12.91 -7.79 -3.16
N LEU A 87 14.12 -7.82 -3.72
CA LEU A 87 14.56 -6.85 -4.73
C LEU A 87 13.79 -6.98 -6.05
N LEU A 88 13.43 -8.20 -6.46
CA LEU A 88 12.57 -8.47 -7.62
C LEU A 88 11.13 -7.97 -7.42
N ALA A 89 10.67 -7.85 -6.17
CA ALA A 89 9.37 -7.28 -5.87
C ALA A 89 9.31 -5.77 -6.12
N LEU A 90 10.43 -5.03 -5.94
CA LEU A 90 10.44 -3.56 -5.92
C LEU A 90 9.88 -2.87 -7.17
N PRO A 91 10.15 -3.32 -8.42
CA PRO A 91 9.60 -2.69 -9.63
C PRO A 91 8.07 -2.64 -9.68
N TRP A 92 7.41 -3.57 -8.99
CA TRP A 92 5.96 -3.70 -8.94
C TRP A 92 5.31 -2.70 -7.97
N PHE A 93 6.10 -2.05 -7.10
CA PHE A 93 5.56 -1.09 -6.14
C PHE A 93 5.06 0.17 -6.87
N ARG A 94 3.83 0.58 -6.52
CA ARG A 94 3.19 1.78 -7.07
C ARG A 94 3.93 3.06 -6.68
N TYR A 95 4.38 3.13 -5.43
CA TYR A 95 5.05 4.30 -4.86
C TYR A 95 6.51 3.98 -4.60
N LEU A 96 7.39 4.64 -5.35
CA LEU A 96 8.84 4.53 -5.23
C LEU A 96 9.41 5.92 -4.93
N PRO A 97 10.46 6.02 -4.11
CA PRO A 97 11.10 7.30 -3.85
C PRO A 97 11.68 7.85 -5.16
N LYS A 98 11.48 9.16 -5.39
CA LYS A 98 11.91 9.86 -6.62
C LYS A 98 13.34 9.54 -7.09
N PRO A 99 14.37 9.49 -6.22
CA PRO A 99 15.73 9.16 -6.67
C PRO A 99 15.89 7.70 -7.15
N LEU A 100 15.11 6.76 -6.60
CA LEU A 100 15.22 5.34 -6.96
C LEU A 100 14.29 4.93 -8.12
N LEU A 101 13.27 5.75 -8.42
CA LEU A 101 12.30 5.49 -9.48
C LEU A 101 12.95 5.16 -10.85
N PRO A 102 13.88 5.97 -11.40
CA PRO A 102 14.49 5.67 -12.70
C PRO A 102 15.37 4.43 -12.67
N LEU A 103 15.96 4.11 -11.51
CA LEU A 103 16.83 2.94 -11.34
C LEU A 103 16.02 1.63 -11.30
N ILE A 104 14.95 1.61 -10.50
CA ILE A 104 14.15 0.41 -10.23
C ILE A 104 13.20 0.11 -11.40
N LYS A 105 12.58 1.13 -12.01
CA LYS A 105 11.71 0.94 -13.18
C LYS A 105 12.46 0.91 -14.50
N GLY A 106 13.77 1.19 -14.49
CA GLY A 106 14.60 1.05 -15.68
C GLY A 106 14.77 -0.42 -16.07
N GLY A 107 14.97 -0.68 -17.37
CA GLY A 107 15.24 -2.03 -17.88
C GLY A 107 16.52 -2.67 -17.32
N HIS A 108 17.36 -1.89 -16.64
CA HIS A 108 18.64 -2.33 -16.08
C HIS A 108 18.52 -2.90 -14.66
N TRP A 109 17.35 -2.80 -14.01
CA TRP A 109 17.17 -3.24 -12.62
C TRP A 109 17.56 -4.70 -12.39
N GLY A 110 17.20 -5.59 -13.33
CA GLY A 110 17.58 -7.00 -13.27
C GLY A 110 19.10 -7.22 -13.23
N TYR A 111 19.88 -6.41 -13.94
CA TYR A 111 21.34 -6.49 -13.90
C TYR A 111 21.92 -5.92 -12.60
N ILE A 112 21.35 -4.80 -12.12
CA ILE A 112 21.80 -4.14 -10.87
C ILE A 112 21.67 -5.07 -9.67
N ILE A 113 20.63 -5.91 -9.63
CA ILE A 113 20.43 -6.87 -8.53
C ILE A 113 21.08 -8.23 -8.85
N GLY A 114 21.07 -8.65 -10.11
CA GLY A 114 21.54 -9.96 -10.55
C GLY A 114 23.06 -10.10 -10.50
N ILE A 115 23.82 -9.07 -10.91
CA ILE A 115 25.29 -9.14 -10.89
C ILE A 115 25.82 -9.25 -9.45
N PRO A 116 25.42 -8.39 -8.48
CA PRO A 116 25.81 -8.58 -7.09
C PRO A 116 25.34 -9.91 -6.52
N PHE A 117 24.12 -10.36 -6.85
CA PHE A 117 23.64 -11.67 -6.42
C PHE A 117 24.55 -12.81 -6.88
N LEU A 118 24.93 -12.84 -8.17
CA LEU A 118 25.85 -13.84 -8.70
C LEU A 118 27.24 -13.75 -8.07
N PHE A 119 27.72 -12.53 -7.81
CA PHE A 119 29.00 -12.30 -7.13
C PHE A 119 28.98 -12.76 -5.67
N CYS A 120 27.83 -12.73 -4.99
CA CYS A 120 27.69 -13.28 -3.65
C CYS A 120 27.45 -14.81 -3.67
N LEU A 121 26.66 -15.31 -4.62
CA LEU A 121 26.30 -16.73 -4.71
C LEU A 121 27.48 -17.60 -5.16
N GLY A 122 28.26 -17.14 -6.15
CA GLY A 122 29.38 -17.88 -6.71
C GLY A 122 30.42 -18.31 -5.68
N PRO A 123 30.98 -17.38 -4.87
CA PRO A 123 31.90 -17.70 -3.79
C PRO A 123 31.29 -18.62 -2.73
N THR A 124 30.02 -18.42 -2.35
CA THR A 124 29.34 -19.29 -1.38
C THR A 124 29.20 -20.71 -1.89
N LEU A 125 28.81 -20.89 -3.15
CA LEU A 125 28.68 -22.20 -3.78
C LEU A 125 30.05 -22.87 -3.97
N HIS A 126 31.06 -22.09 -4.35
CA HIS A 126 32.43 -22.59 -4.45
C HIS A 126 32.97 -23.09 -3.11
N LYS A 127 32.76 -22.34 -2.01
CA LYS A 127 33.14 -22.77 -0.65
C LYS A 127 32.40 -24.06 -0.24
N LEU A 128 31.13 -24.21 -0.61
CA LEU A 128 30.32 -25.39 -0.32
C LEU A 128 30.82 -26.64 -1.06
N ILE A 129 31.15 -26.51 -2.35
CA ILE A 129 31.61 -27.62 -3.21
C ILE A 129 33.06 -27.99 -2.89
N ALA A 130 33.93 -27.01 -2.68
CA ALA A 130 35.36 -27.24 -2.42
C ALA A 130 35.63 -27.78 -1.01
N GLY A 131 34.66 -27.69 -0.08
CA GLY A 131 34.80 -28.21 1.29
C GLY A 131 35.88 -27.51 2.12
N ARG A 132 36.38 -26.35 1.69
CA ARG A 132 37.42 -25.56 2.35
C ARG A 132 36.95 -24.12 2.53
N ALA A 133 36.85 -23.65 3.77
CA ALA A 133 36.54 -22.27 4.07
C ALA A 133 37.82 -21.50 4.42
N TYR A 134 38.27 -20.63 3.51
CA TYR A 134 39.13 -19.51 3.88
C TYR A 134 38.19 -18.34 4.25
N GLY A 135 38.02 -18.11 5.56
CA GLY A 135 37.14 -17.06 6.13
C GLY A 135 35.66 -17.46 6.29
N PRO A 136 34.85 -16.60 6.95
CA PRO A 136 33.45 -16.90 7.26
C PRO A 136 32.59 -17.04 5.98
N ILE A 137 31.70 -18.03 5.95
CA ILE A 137 30.85 -18.32 4.78
C ILE A 137 29.70 -17.31 4.64
N HIS A 138 29.32 -16.66 5.74
CA HIS A 138 28.16 -15.76 5.81
C HIS A 138 28.44 -14.33 5.31
N GLU A 139 29.70 -13.90 5.17
CA GLU A 139 30.04 -12.52 4.79
C GLU A 139 29.34 -12.03 3.50
N PRO A 140 29.32 -12.80 2.39
CA PRO A 140 28.64 -12.36 1.17
C PRO A 140 27.11 -12.19 1.34
N ASP A 141 26.50 -12.97 2.25
CA ASP A 141 25.07 -12.84 2.54
C ASP A 141 24.74 -11.53 3.23
N VAL A 142 25.61 -11.10 4.16
CA VAL A 142 25.40 -9.90 4.96
C VAL A 142 25.47 -8.67 4.08
N TYR A 143 26.44 -8.63 3.14
CA TYR A 143 26.56 -7.52 2.19
C TYR A 143 25.34 -7.39 1.28
N TYR A 144 24.83 -8.50 0.75
CA TYR A 144 23.67 -8.47 -0.13
C TYR A 144 22.37 -8.15 0.64
N ALA A 145 22.24 -8.63 1.88
CA ALA A 145 21.15 -8.26 2.76
C ALA A 145 21.18 -6.77 3.11
N PHE A 146 22.35 -6.22 3.43
CA PHE A 146 22.54 -4.78 3.69
C PHE A 146 22.14 -3.93 2.47
N PHE A 147 22.61 -4.32 1.29
CA PHE A 147 22.20 -3.71 0.02
C PHE A 147 20.67 -3.71 -0.14
N THR A 148 20.03 -4.86 0.11
CA THR A 148 18.57 -5.01 0.04
C THR A 148 17.82 -4.10 1.01
N LEU A 149 18.30 -3.99 2.25
CA LEU A 149 17.66 -3.19 3.30
C LEU A 149 17.65 -1.69 2.99
N ILE A 150 18.68 -1.16 2.32
CA ILE A 150 18.73 0.25 1.91
C ILE A 150 17.58 0.56 0.94
N PHE A 151 17.42 -0.27 -0.10
CA PHE A 151 16.32 -0.10 -1.05
C PHE A 151 14.97 -0.29 -0.37
N LEU A 152 14.84 -1.33 0.45
CA LEU A 152 13.61 -1.63 1.15
C LEU A 152 13.18 -0.48 2.08
N ALA A 153 14.12 0.17 2.78
CA ALA A 153 13.83 1.34 3.63
C ALA A 153 13.22 2.50 2.86
N GLY A 154 13.84 2.87 1.73
CA GLY A 154 13.34 3.95 0.88
C GLY A 154 11.96 3.64 0.30
N VAL A 155 11.74 2.39 -0.14
CA VAL A 155 10.47 1.97 -0.75
C VAL A 155 9.35 1.88 0.28
N LEU A 156 9.58 1.26 1.44
CA LEU A 156 8.56 1.12 2.48
C LEU A 156 8.16 2.48 3.06
N TRP A 157 9.13 3.37 3.29
CA TRP A 157 8.85 4.74 3.73
C TRP A 157 7.93 5.47 2.73
N GLU A 158 8.34 5.55 1.46
CA GLU A 158 7.54 6.28 0.46
C GLU A 158 6.17 5.62 0.27
N SER A 159 6.10 4.29 0.30
CA SER A 159 4.85 3.52 0.19
C SER A 159 3.88 3.83 1.31
N PHE A 160 4.31 3.75 2.58
CA PHE A 160 3.43 4.01 3.72
C PHE A 160 3.08 5.49 3.85
N ALA A 161 4.04 6.40 3.60
CA ALA A 161 3.80 7.83 3.61
C ALA A 161 2.75 8.25 2.58
N ARG A 162 2.84 7.74 1.34
CA ARG A 162 1.87 8.02 0.26
C ARG A 162 0.50 7.41 0.52
N ARG A 163 0.44 6.27 1.20
CA ARG A 163 -0.80 5.62 1.66
C ARG A 163 -1.40 6.24 2.94
N ARG A 164 -0.86 7.38 3.41
CA ARG A 164 -1.29 8.11 4.62
C ARG A 164 -1.14 7.32 5.93
N LEU A 165 -0.28 6.31 5.96
CA LEU A 165 0.03 5.52 7.16
C LEU A 165 1.32 6.03 7.80
N LYS A 166 1.31 7.28 8.29
CA LYS A 166 2.52 7.96 8.80
C LYS A 166 3.22 7.19 9.92
N MET A 167 2.45 6.71 10.91
CA MET A 167 3.02 5.92 12.02
C MET A 167 3.69 4.65 11.54
N LEU A 168 3.07 3.95 10.58
CA LEU A 168 3.62 2.73 9.99
C LEU A 168 4.88 3.01 9.16
N SER A 169 4.95 4.18 8.51
CA SER A 169 6.15 4.67 7.82
C SER A 169 7.33 4.81 8.78
N TYR A 170 7.15 5.49 9.91
CA TYR A 170 8.19 5.60 10.94
C TYR A 170 8.56 4.25 11.55
N LEU A 171 7.54 3.43 11.87
CA LEU A 171 7.77 2.10 12.41
C LEU A 171 8.59 1.23 11.44
N SER A 172 8.35 1.33 10.14
CA SER A 172 9.12 0.59 9.14
C SER A 172 10.60 0.97 9.13
N LEU A 173 10.93 2.27 9.28
CA LEU A 173 12.32 2.70 9.40
C LEU A 173 12.98 2.19 10.68
N VAL A 174 12.27 2.25 11.81
CA VAL A 174 12.76 1.73 13.09
C VAL A 174 13.02 0.23 12.99
N CYS A 175 12.07 -0.53 12.45
CA CYS A 175 12.24 -1.96 12.22
C CYS A 175 13.45 -2.24 11.34
N ILE A 176 13.60 -1.53 10.22
CA ILE A 176 14.75 -1.74 9.32
C ILE A 176 16.07 -1.35 9.99
N LEU A 177 16.10 -0.32 10.83
CA LEU A 177 17.28 0.04 11.61
C LEU A 177 17.67 -1.08 12.59
N ILE A 178 16.70 -1.63 13.32
CA ILE A 178 16.93 -2.77 14.23
C ILE A 178 17.47 -3.97 13.44
N ILE A 179 16.91 -4.23 12.26
CA ILE A 179 17.36 -5.29 11.37
C ILE A 179 18.79 -5.06 10.91
N LEU A 180 19.14 -3.83 10.53
CA LEU A 180 20.48 -3.47 10.07
C LEU A 180 21.50 -3.67 11.20
N VAL A 181 21.17 -3.24 12.43
CA VAL A 181 22.00 -3.51 13.62
C VAL A 181 22.18 -5.02 13.83
N ALA A 182 21.11 -5.81 13.73
CA ALA A 182 21.18 -7.27 13.85
C ALA A 182 22.10 -7.90 12.80
N GLN A 183 22.08 -7.41 11.55
CA GLN A 183 22.97 -7.90 10.49
C GLN A 183 24.44 -7.50 10.71
N LEU A 184 24.71 -6.33 11.30
CA LEU A 184 26.07 -5.95 11.69
C LEU A 184 26.58 -6.80 12.86
N LEU A 185 25.72 -7.09 13.84
CA LEU A 185 26.07 -7.96 14.97
C LEU A 185 26.34 -9.41 14.53
N LYS A 186 25.75 -9.87 13.42
CA LYS A 186 26.06 -11.18 12.82
C LYS A 186 27.53 -11.32 12.41
N LEU A 187 28.23 -10.21 12.12
CA LEU A 187 29.68 -10.20 11.87
C LEU A 187 30.49 -10.35 13.17
N GLY A 188 29.90 -10.04 14.34
CA GLY A 188 30.51 -10.10 15.66
C GLY A 188 30.17 -11.38 16.44
N SER A 189 30.66 -12.53 15.95
CA SER A 189 30.92 -13.85 16.57
C SER A 189 30.12 -14.43 17.78
N SER A 190 29.09 -13.79 18.35
CA SER A 190 28.33 -14.32 19.50
C SER A 190 27.15 -15.19 19.05
N ALA A 191 27.31 -16.52 19.14
CA ALA A 191 26.39 -17.51 18.58
C ALA A 191 24.97 -17.51 19.18
N THR A 192 24.81 -17.27 20.49
CA THR A 192 23.48 -17.30 21.15
C THR A 192 22.64 -16.06 20.81
N ASN A 193 23.29 -14.91 20.71
CA ASN A 193 22.66 -13.67 20.26
C ASN A 193 22.16 -13.80 18.81
N LEU A 194 22.86 -14.58 17.98
CA LEU A 194 22.58 -14.68 16.56
C LEU A 194 21.22 -15.29 16.22
N LEU A 195 20.81 -16.37 16.92
CA LEU A 195 19.50 -16.99 16.68
C LEU A 195 18.35 -16.07 17.07
N LEU A 196 18.45 -15.44 18.24
CA LEU A 196 17.44 -14.50 18.74
C LEU A 196 17.32 -13.29 17.81
N PHE A 197 18.44 -12.69 17.40
CA PHE A 197 18.45 -11.59 16.45
C PHE A 197 17.88 -12.00 15.09
N SER A 198 18.18 -13.21 14.62
CA SER A 198 17.60 -13.74 13.38
C SER A 198 16.09 -13.95 13.50
N ALA A 199 15.58 -14.41 14.64
CA ALA A 199 14.16 -14.57 14.89
C ALA A 199 13.43 -13.21 14.89
N ILE A 200 13.97 -12.21 15.60
CA ILE A 200 13.44 -10.84 15.65
C ILE A 200 13.43 -10.21 14.26
N PHE A 201 14.50 -10.41 13.48
CA PHE A 201 14.59 -9.93 12.10
C PHE A 201 13.49 -10.53 11.22
N LYS A 202 13.40 -11.87 11.16
CA LYS A 202 12.46 -12.57 10.28
C LYS A 202 11.02 -12.21 10.62
N THR A 203 10.68 -12.15 11.90
CA THR A 203 9.33 -11.75 12.35
C THR A 203 9.01 -10.31 12.02
N SER A 204 9.92 -9.37 12.30
CA SER A 204 9.72 -7.95 11.98
C SER A 204 9.53 -7.74 10.48
N LEU A 205 10.32 -8.41 9.65
CA LEU A 205 10.20 -8.31 8.19
C LEU A 205 8.87 -8.90 7.68
N ILE A 206 8.46 -10.08 8.18
CA ILE A 206 7.16 -10.68 7.83
C ILE A 206 6.02 -9.74 8.19
N MET A 207 6.06 -9.13 9.39
CA MET A 207 5.06 -8.16 9.82
C MET A 207 5.01 -6.93 8.91
N LEU A 208 6.16 -6.45 8.42
CA LEU A 208 6.21 -5.36 7.44
C LEU A 208 5.58 -5.74 6.11
N PHE A 209 5.78 -6.97 5.62
CA PHE A 209 5.14 -7.42 4.37
C PHE A 209 3.63 -7.55 4.51
N PHE A 210 3.12 -8.04 5.65
CA PHE A 210 1.69 -8.02 5.92
C PHE A 210 1.13 -6.61 6.03
N ALA A 211 1.83 -5.72 6.74
CA ALA A 211 1.41 -4.33 6.87
C ALA A 211 1.37 -3.63 5.50
N LEU A 212 2.32 -3.96 4.61
CA LEU A 212 2.30 -3.52 3.22
C LEU A 212 1.09 -4.07 2.46
N ALA A 213 0.84 -5.38 2.53
CA ALA A 213 -0.32 -6.00 1.87
C ALA A 213 -1.65 -5.40 2.35
N LEU A 214 -1.81 -5.21 3.68
CA LEU A 214 -3.00 -4.60 4.27
C LEU A 214 -3.15 -3.12 3.90
N SER A 215 -2.05 -2.37 3.84
CA SER A 215 -2.09 -0.98 3.40
C SER A 215 -2.58 -0.83 1.96
N TRP A 216 -2.32 -1.84 1.13
CA TRP A 216 -2.83 -1.89 -0.24
C TRP A 216 -4.33 -2.22 -0.27
N VAL A 217 -4.80 -3.17 0.55
CA VAL A 217 -6.24 -3.46 0.69
C VAL A 217 -7.00 -2.22 1.17
N LYS A 218 -6.46 -1.47 2.13
CA LYS A 218 -7.01 -0.19 2.58
C LYS A 218 -7.10 0.82 1.44
N GLU A 219 -6.02 1.00 0.68
CA GLU A 219 -6.00 1.92 -0.47
C GLU A 219 -7.04 1.52 -1.53
N LEU A 220 -7.22 0.21 -1.78
CA LEU A 220 -8.22 -0.27 -2.72
C LEU A 220 -9.65 0.02 -2.24
N ALA A 221 -9.92 -0.16 -0.94
CA ALA A 221 -11.21 0.12 -0.34
C ALA A 221 -11.52 1.63 -0.35
N GLU A 222 -10.53 2.49 -0.09
CA GLU A 222 -10.71 3.95 -0.05
C GLU A 222 -10.93 4.55 -1.45
N ASN A 223 -10.30 3.97 -2.48
CA ASN A 223 -10.39 4.44 -3.86
C ASN A 223 -11.66 3.97 -4.60
N LEU A 224 -12.53 3.17 -3.96
CA LEU A 224 -13.73 2.63 -4.59
C LEU A 224 -14.86 3.66 -4.56
N ILE A 225 -14.77 4.65 -5.44
CA ILE A 225 -15.87 5.59 -5.71
C ILE A 225 -16.83 4.90 -6.70
N PRO A 226 -18.10 4.68 -6.32
CA PRO A 226 -19.08 4.01 -7.16
C PRO A 226 -19.38 4.84 -8.42
N LYS A 227 -19.88 4.19 -9.48
CA LYS A 227 -20.36 4.88 -10.69
C LYS A 227 -21.58 5.77 -10.35
N SER A 228 -21.80 6.80 -11.16
CA SER A 228 -22.91 7.75 -11.01
C SER A 228 -24.29 7.08 -10.89
N GLU A 229 -24.49 5.98 -11.60
CA GLU A 229 -25.72 5.16 -11.59
C GLU A 229 -26.02 4.50 -10.25
N ASN A 230 -24.99 4.19 -9.46
CA ASN A 230 -25.13 3.49 -8.18
C ASN A 230 -25.17 4.46 -7.00
N LEU A 231 -24.92 5.74 -7.23
CA LEU A 231 -24.97 6.77 -6.18
C LEU A 231 -26.41 7.18 -5.90
N SER A 232 -26.71 7.37 -4.63
CA SER A 232 -27.95 7.99 -4.17
C SER A 232 -27.70 9.18 -3.25
N LEU A 233 -28.55 10.20 -3.37
CA LEU A 233 -28.50 11.42 -2.60
C LEU A 233 -29.80 11.61 -1.83
N THR A 234 -29.72 11.71 -0.52
CA THR A 234 -30.87 12.02 0.35
C THR A 234 -30.61 13.30 1.12
N PHE A 235 -31.50 14.28 1.00
CA PHE A 235 -31.44 15.55 1.72
C PHE A 235 -32.31 15.48 2.99
N PHE A 236 -31.80 15.96 4.13
CA PHE A 236 -32.58 16.06 5.36
C PHE A 236 -32.06 17.16 6.28
N GLN A 237 -32.92 17.68 7.16
CA GLN A 237 -32.56 18.68 8.16
C GLN A 237 -32.88 18.13 9.55
N GLU A 238 -31.91 18.21 10.46
CA GLU A 238 -32.08 17.82 11.87
C GLU A 238 -31.80 19.04 12.76
N LYS A 239 -32.55 19.19 13.86
CA LYS A 239 -32.25 20.23 14.87
C LYS A 239 -31.20 19.69 15.83
N ASN A 240 -30.16 20.47 16.08
CA ASN A 240 -29.19 20.14 17.13
C ASN A 240 -29.79 20.43 18.52
N ASP A 241 -29.14 19.98 19.59
CA ASP A 241 -29.54 20.21 20.99
C ASP A 241 -29.72 21.71 21.34
N SER A 242 -29.06 22.60 20.58
CA SER A 242 -29.18 24.06 20.69
C SER A 242 -30.29 24.68 19.81
N GLY A 243 -31.16 23.88 19.20
CA GLY A 243 -32.27 24.33 18.36
C GLY A 243 -31.89 24.84 16.96
N LYS A 244 -30.61 24.83 16.59
CA LYS A 244 -30.13 25.22 15.25
C LYS A 244 -30.40 24.11 14.23
N ASN A 245 -30.96 24.47 13.07
CA ASN A 245 -31.16 23.54 11.95
C ASN A 245 -29.80 23.20 11.30
N LEU A 246 -29.43 21.93 11.34
CA LEU A 246 -28.28 21.36 10.65
C LEU A 246 -28.74 20.74 9.33
N ALA A 247 -28.04 21.10 8.25
CA ALA A 247 -28.35 20.65 6.90
C ALA A 247 -27.49 19.43 6.56
N TRP A 248 -28.12 18.27 6.49
CA TRP A 248 -27.45 17.00 6.29
C TRP A 248 -27.76 16.40 4.93
N ILE A 249 -26.79 15.66 4.40
CA ILE A 249 -26.93 14.88 3.17
C ILE A 249 -26.46 13.46 3.43
N SER A 250 -27.26 12.48 3.02
CA SER A 250 -26.86 11.08 2.98
C SER A 250 -26.39 10.74 1.57
N LEU A 251 -25.15 10.29 1.45
CA LEU A 251 -24.63 9.70 0.22
C LEU A 251 -24.66 8.18 0.34
N GLY A 252 -25.50 7.54 -0.49
CA GLY A 252 -25.60 6.09 -0.62
C GLY A 252 -24.89 5.59 -1.88
N GLY A 253 -24.67 4.27 -1.95
CA GLY A 253 -23.99 3.61 -3.09
C GLY A 253 -22.52 3.29 -2.88
N PHE A 254 -21.92 3.76 -1.77
CA PHE A 254 -20.57 3.36 -1.38
C PHE A 254 -20.56 1.91 -0.85
N PRO A 255 -19.48 1.14 -1.04
CA PRO A 255 -19.34 -0.18 -0.43
C PRO A 255 -19.38 -0.08 1.10
N GLY A 256 -20.23 -0.91 1.72
CA GLY A 256 -20.59 -0.85 3.13
C GLY A 256 -22.05 -0.39 3.31
N THR A 257 -22.82 -1.13 4.09
CA THR A 257 -24.29 -1.02 4.20
C THR A 257 -24.81 0.28 4.83
N ALA A 258 -23.95 1.21 5.27
CA ALA A 258 -24.37 2.45 5.89
C ALA A 258 -24.26 3.62 4.92
N SER A 259 -25.40 4.25 4.61
CA SER A 259 -25.44 5.55 3.94
C SER A 259 -24.68 6.58 4.78
N ARG A 260 -23.72 7.31 4.18
CA ARG A 260 -22.84 8.21 4.92
C ARG A 260 -23.49 9.58 5.07
N LYS A 261 -23.80 9.99 6.30
CA LYS A 261 -24.33 11.31 6.64
C LYS A 261 -23.21 12.35 6.63
N ILE A 262 -23.40 13.45 5.90
CA ILE A 262 -22.44 14.55 5.76
C ILE A 262 -23.13 15.86 6.15
N LEU A 263 -22.51 16.60 7.06
CA LEU A 263 -22.93 17.95 7.42
C LEU A 263 -22.35 18.95 6.40
N LEU A 264 -23.22 19.73 5.75
CA LEU A 264 -22.80 20.82 4.87
C LEU A 264 -23.11 22.18 5.48
N THR A 265 -22.34 23.20 5.07
CA THR A 265 -22.72 24.58 5.35
C THR A 265 -24.00 24.95 4.59
N PRO A 266 -24.82 25.88 5.10
CA PRO A 266 -26.09 26.24 4.46
C PRO A 266 -25.97 26.62 2.98
N SER A 267 -24.91 27.34 2.60
CA SER A 267 -24.66 27.74 1.22
C SER A 267 -24.32 26.57 0.30
N LEU A 268 -23.53 25.60 0.78
CA LEU A 268 -23.17 24.40 0.02
C LEU A 268 -24.35 23.43 -0.09
N TYR A 269 -25.15 23.32 0.97
CA TYR A 269 -26.40 22.54 0.95
C TYR A 269 -27.37 23.10 -0.09
N GLN A 270 -27.60 24.41 -0.09
CA GLN A 270 -28.48 25.07 -1.07
C GLN A 270 -27.96 24.88 -2.51
N LEU A 271 -26.65 24.96 -2.72
CA LEU A 271 -26.04 24.71 -4.04
C LEU A 271 -26.30 23.27 -4.51
N LEU A 272 -26.07 22.26 -3.67
CA LEU A 272 -26.30 20.86 -4.04
C LEU A 272 -27.80 20.56 -4.20
N LEU A 273 -28.65 21.21 -3.41
CA LEU A 273 -30.11 21.14 -3.56
C LEU A 273 -30.57 21.76 -4.89
N LEU A 274 -29.95 22.87 -5.34
CA LEU A 274 -30.22 23.48 -6.65
C LEU A 274 -29.89 22.50 -7.79
N PHE A 275 -28.73 21.84 -7.74
CA PHE A 275 -28.37 20.77 -8.68
C PHE A 275 -29.41 19.63 -8.69
N ALA A 276 -29.83 19.17 -7.51
CA ALA A 276 -30.77 18.07 -7.37
C ALA A 276 -32.18 18.43 -7.88
N LYS A 277 -32.68 19.64 -7.57
CA LYS A 277 -33.96 20.17 -8.06
C LYS A 277 -33.96 20.33 -9.57
N ARG A 278 -32.90 20.93 -10.14
CA ARG A 278 -32.75 21.10 -11.59
C ARG A 278 -32.68 19.76 -12.33
N LYS A 279 -32.04 18.75 -11.73
CA LYS A 279 -32.02 17.40 -12.29
C LYS A 279 -33.39 16.72 -12.25
N LYS A 280 -34.20 16.99 -11.22
CA LYS A 280 -35.57 16.46 -11.12
C LYS A 280 -36.57 17.17 -12.04
N SER A 281 -36.42 18.47 -12.27
CA SER A 281 -37.27 19.19 -13.24
C SER A 281 -37.11 18.63 -14.66
N ASP A 282 -38.16 18.71 -15.47
CA ASP A 282 -38.11 18.30 -16.89
C ASP A 282 -37.60 19.41 -17.83
N VAL A 283 -37.32 20.60 -17.28
CA VAL A 283 -36.69 21.72 -17.97
C VAL A 283 -35.16 21.56 -17.95
N GLU A 284 -34.50 22.02 -19.02
CA GLU A 284 -33.05 21.99 -19.28
C GLU A 284 -32.17 21.75 -18.02
N ASN A 285 -31.57 20.55 -17.93
CA ASN A 285 -30.89 20.03 -16.74
C ASN A 285 -29.53 20.69 -16.41
N TRP A 286 -29.16 21.76 -17.10
CA TRP A 286 -27.83 22.38 -17.02
C TRP A 286 -27.86 23.64 -16.16
N LEU A 287 -26.87 23.80 -15.27
CA LEU A 287 -26.62 25.05 -14.54
C LEU A 287 -25.45 25.79 -15.17
N GLU A 288 -25.54 27.12 -15.25
CA GLU A 288 -24.50 27.97 -15.85
C GLU A 288 -23.61 28.65 -14.80
N ILE A 289 -22.29 28.59 -15.00
CA ILE A 289 -21.29 29.19 -14.11
C ILE A 289 -20.93 30.60 -14.59
N ARG A 290 -20.97 31.58 -13.67
CA ARG A 290 -20.57 32.97 -13.93
C ARG A 290 -19.10 33.07 -14.37
N PRO A 291 -18.79 33.76 -15.48
CA PRO A 291 -17.42 34.05 -15.90
C PRO A 291 -16.70 35.08 -15.00
N LYS A 292 -15.38 34.91 -14.80
CA LYS A 292 -14.55 35.72 -13.89
C LYS A 292 -14.41 37.21 -14.27
N ASN A 293 -14.55 37.55 -15.56
CA ASN A 293 -14.24 38.88 -16.09
C ASN A 293 -15.46 39.55 -16.77
N PHE A 294 -16.68 39.24 -16.32
CA PHE A 294 -17.89 39.73 -16.96
C PHE A 294 -18.76 40.49 -15.96
N ASP A 295 -18.82 41.80 -16.17
CA ASP A 295 -19.81 42.69 -15.56
C ASP A 295 -21.07 42.68 -16.43
N SER A 296 -21.86 41.61 -16.35
CA SER A 296 -23.21 41.67 -16.93
C SER A 296 -24.18 42.25 -15.91
N ASN A 297 -24.46 43.54 -16.04
CA ASN A 297 -25.69 44.12 -15.55
C ASN A 297 -26.86 43.41 -16.28
N GLY A 298 -27.52 42.46 -15.59
CA GLY A 298 -28.83 41.92 -16.00
C GLY A 298 -28.95 40.42 -16.29
N ARG A 299 -27.86 39.63 -16.30
CA ARG A 299 -27.95 38.16 -16.46
C ARG A 299 -27.71 37.46 -15.13
N GLU A 300 -28.75 36.79 -14.62
CA GLU A 300 -28.66 35.99 -13.39
C GLU A 300 -28.03 34.63 -13.72
N TYR A 301 -26.95 34.28 -13.02
CA TYR A 301 -26.27 32.99 -13.17
C TYR A 301 -26.64 32.08 -12.01
N ASP A 302 -26.79 30.78 -12.28
CA ASP A 302 -27.11 29.79 -11.25
C ASP A 302 -25.95 29.60 -10.23
N ILE A 303 -24.71 29.78 -10.69
CA ILE A 303 -23.49 29.57 -9.89
C ILE A 303 -22.58 30.79 -10.00
N ASN A 304 -22.27 31.40 -8.85
CA ASN A 304 -21.54 32.67 -8.78
C ASN A 304 -20.04 32.54 -9.07
N ASP A 305 -19.44 31.39 -8.75
CA ASP A 305 -18.00 31.15 -8.96
C ASP A 305 -17.73 29.65 -9.13
N HIS A 306 -16.81 29.31 -10.05
CA HIS A 306 -16.29 27.96 -10.23
C HIS A 306 -15.74 27.36 -8.92
N ASN A 307 -15.21 28.19 -8.01
CA ASN A 307 -14.73 27.72 -6.71
C ASN A 307 -15.85 27.21 -5.80
N GLN A 308 -17.13 27.52 -6.06
CA GLN A 308 -18.25 26.98 -5.26
C GLN A 308 -18.38 25.47 -5.45
N VAL A 309 -18.28 24.98 -6.69
CA VAL A 309 -18.30 23.53 -6.99
C VAL A 309 -17.09 22.83 -6.37
N LYS A 310 -15.90 23.46 -6.46
CA LYS A 310 -14.69 22.93 -5.81
C LYS A 310 -14.85 22.83 -4.29
N ARG A 311 -15.40 23.88 -3.64
CA ARG A 311 -15.66 23.90 -2.20
C ARG A 311 -16.69 22.84 -1.79
N LEU A 312 -17.73 22.63 -2.60
CA LEU A 312 -18.72 21.58 -2.38
C LEU A 312 -18.08 20.19 -2.39
N ILE A 313 -17.29 19.87 -3.42
CA ILE A 313 -16.60 18.57 -3.52
C ILE A 313 -15.65 18.37 -2.34
N VAL A 314 -14.89 19.39 -1.95
CA VAL A 314 -14.01 19.34 -0.77
C VAL A 314 -14.80 19.05 0.51
N SER A 315 -15.93 19.73 0.72
CA SER A 315 -16.77 19.51 1.91
C SER A 315 -17.39 18.10 1.93
N LEU A 316 -17.77 17.56 0.77
CA LEU A 316 -18.24 16.18 0.66
C LEU A 316 -17.13 15.18 0.98
N LEU A 317 -15.91 15.41 0.49
CA LEU A 317 -14.76 14.55 0.79
C LEU A 317 -14.36 14.62 2.27
N ASP A 318 -14.36 15.81 2.86
CA ASP A 318 -14.12 16.00 4.29
C ASP A 318 -15.17 15.25 5.12
N GLY A 319 -16.43 15.21 4.68
CA GLY A 319 -17.50 14.42 5.31
C GLY A 319 -17.38 12.91 5.08
N LEU A 320 -16.93 12.47 3.90
CA LEU A 320 -16.84 11.05 3.54
C LEU A 320 -15.62 10.32 4.13
N TYR A 321 -14.49 11.01 4.24
CA TYR A 321 -13.19 10.44 4.61
C TYR A 321 -12.56 11.09 5.84
N GLY A 322 -13.05 12.28 6.25
CA GLY A 322 -12.41 13.12 7.26
C GLY A 322 -11.43 14.12 6.65
N LYS A 323 -11.31 15.28 7.31
CA LYS A 323 -10.41 16.36 6.87
C LYS A 323 -8.95 15.89 6.83
N GLY A 324 -8.31 16.00 5.68
CA GLY A 324 -6.91 15.59 5.46
C GLY A 324 -6.71 14.10 5.14
N ASN A 325 -7.79 13.32 5.09
CA ASN A 325 -7.76 11.89 4.78
C ASN A 325 -8.17 11.56 3.34
N TRP A 326 -8.11 12.52 2.42
CA TRP A 326 -8.35 12.35 0.98
C TRP A 326 -7.24 13.02 0.15
N SER A 327 -7.12 12.67 -1.14
CA SER A 327 -6.17 13.29 -2.07
C SER A 327 -6.84 13.72 -3.36
N LYS A 328 -6.21 14.67 -4.05
CA LYS A 328 -6.72 15.22 -5.30
C LYS A 328 -6.87 14.15 -6.38
N GLU A 329 -5.84 13.34 -6.57
CA GLU A 329 -5.76 12.34 -7.65
C GLU A 329 -6.68 11.15 -7.42
N GLN A 330 -6.74 10.64 -6.19
CA GLN A 330 -7.51 9.43 -5.89
C GLN A 330 -8.98 9.70 -5.56
N HIS A 331 -9.31 10.90 -5.05
CA HIS A 331 -10.66 11.16 -4.52
C HIS A 331 -11.33 12.36 -5.18
N LEU A 332 -10.65 13.52 -5.24
CA LEU A 332 -11.28 14.75 -5.75
C LEU A 332 -11.62 14.65 -7.23
N VAL A 333 -10.68 14.24 -8.07
CA VAL A 333 -10.91 14.12 -9.51
C VAL A 333 -11.95 13.03 -9.81
N PRO A 334 -11.85 11.81 -9.26
CA PRO A 334 -12.84 10.77 -9.53
C PRO A 334 -14.24 11.14 -9.00
N LEU A 335 -14.35 11.70 -7.78
CA LEU A 335 -15.65 12.11 -7.23
C LEU A 335 -16.26 13.25 -8.06
N LYS A 336 -15.44 14.21 -8.53
CA LYS A 336 -15.91 15.27 -9.43
C LYS A 336 -16.50 14.67 -10.70
N ASN A 337 -15.78 13.76 -11.34
CA ASN A 337 -16.18 13.15 -12.61
C ASN A 337 -17.40 12.23 -12.47
N VAL A 338 -17.60 11.65 -11.29
CA VAL A 338 -18.74 10.79 -10.97
C VAL A 338 -19.98 11.60 -10.57
N LEU A 339 -19.82 12.71 -9.83
CA LEU A 339 -20.96 13.53 -9.38
C LEU A 339 -21.43 14.50 -10.46
N PHE A 340 -20.52 15.02 -11.27
CA PHE A 340 -20.80 16.11 -12.20
C PHE A 340 -20.37 15.79 -13.63
N GLU A 341 -21.21 16.21 -14.57
CA GLU A 341 -20.91 16.22 -16.00
C GLU A 341 -20.76 17.68 -16.47
N MET A 342 -19.75 17.92 -17.30
CA MET A 342 -19.50 19.20 -17.98
C MET A 342 -19.94 19.07 -19.45
N SER A 343 -20.51 20.12 -20.03
CA SER A 343 -20.92 20.11 -21.44
C SER A 343 -19.72 20.25 -22.39
N GLU A 344 -19.60 19.35 -23.37
CA GLU A 344 -18.55 19.38 -24.40
C GLU A 344 -18.66 20.60 -25.34
N SER A 345 -19.88 21.09 -25.57
CA SER A 345 -20.14 22.21 -26.49
C SER A 345 -20.14 23.58 -25.80
N ARG A 346 -20.21 23.61 -24.46
CA ARG A 346 -20.31 24.83 -23.66
C ARG A 346 -19.57 24.65 -22.34
N ASP A 347 -18.31 25.08 -22.30
CA ASP A 347 -17.35 24.94 -21.16
C ASP A 347 -17.85 25.41 -19.78
N ARG A 348 -19.04 26.03 -19.70
CA ARG A 348 -19.58 26.67 -18.49
C ARG A 348 -20.88 26.07 -17.99
N LYS A 349 -21.41 25.05 -18.67
CA LYS A 349 -22.59 24.31 -18.22
C LYS A 349 -22.17 23.06 -17.45
N ILE A 350 -22.70 22.91 -16.24
CA ILE A 350 -22.45 21.77 -15.35
C ILE A 350 -23.80 21.18 -14.90
N ARG A 351 -23.87 19.86 -14.80
CA ARG A 351 -25.06 19.16 -14.28
C ARG A 351 -24.67 18.01 -13.37
N LEU A 352 -25.63 17.56 -12.57
CA LEU A 352 -25.49 16.36 -11.76
C LEU A 352 -25.56 15.12 -12.67
N ALA A 353 -24.61 14.20 -12.52
CA ALA A 353 -24.55 12.95 -13.28
C ALA A 353 -25.48 11.86 -12.71
N ILE A 354 -25.84 11.95 -11.43
CA ILE A 354 -26.68 10.97 -10.73
C ILE A 354 -28.08 10.86 -11.38
N PRO A 355 -28.62 9.64 -11.62
CA PRO A 355 -29.96 9.45 -12.18
C PRO A 355 -31.06 10.11 -11.35
N LYS A 356 -32.12 10.60 -12.02
CA LYS A 356 -33.26 11.26 -11.34
C LYS A 356 -33.90 10.38 -10.25
N GLN A 357 -33.91 9.06 -10.46
CA GLN A 357 -34.50 8.06 -9.57
C GLN A 357 -33.77 7.93 -8.23
N ASN A 358 -32.47 8.27 -8.20
CA ASN A 358 -31.63 8.10 -7.00
C ASN A 358 -31.51 9.38 -6.17
N ILE A 359 -32.35 10.39 -6.44
CA ILE A 359 -32.35 11.67 -5.74
C ILE A 359 -33.60 11.75 -4.87
N PHE A 360 -33.41 11.89 -3.56
CA PHE A 360 -34.47 12.00 -2.55
C PHE A 360 -34.36 13.38 -1.89
N LEU A 361 -35.33 14.26 -2.16
CA LEU A 361 -35.32 15.67 -1.77
C LEU A 361 -36.02 15.91 -0.44
#